data_AF-A0A850CD49-F1
#
_entry.id   AF-A0A850CD49-F1
#
_cell.length_a   1.000
_cell.length_b   1.000
_cell.length_c   1.000
_cell.angle_alpha   90.00
_cell.angle_beta   90.00
_cell.angle_gamma   90.00
#
_symmetry.space_group_name_H-M   'P 1'
#
loop_
_entity.id
_entity.type
_entity.pdbx_description
1 polymer ?
#
loop_
_entity_poly.entity_id
_entity_poly.type
_entity_poly.pdbx_seq_one_letter_code
_entity_poly.pdbx_strand_id
1 'polypeptide(L)'
;MAQAPSPVKLARVRTVAQDAMRGARWWTLLDLEKTLRADAEFWRDLWAPSLAIAAHKVGLKGARATLDEAIDAGFHQTDLFEPELSAAFGRDPDWAQVLERAKANVPAPPLRITAWPEPGTGAPLRLDRIEAHREGQLASRLPRPSEGAWQTARDLLAWTSALWRHANARINAGDAVDVLEQVALGARYSCVEYSIVLAQGLNALRIPARRVWLRRGDYHDGVGQGHAVAEAWIDDLDRWVLLDGQHGAYWADEDGRPLSLPELQARERPARPVHVGPRQAIQDPALWWAYF
;
A
#
# COMPACT_ATOMS: atom_id res chain seq x y z
N MET A 1 21.52 26.92 9.56
CA MET A 1 20.22 26.23 9.33
C MET A 1 20.33 25.48 8.00
N ALA A 2 20.31 24.15 8.02
CA ALA A 2 20.26 23.38 6.77
C ALA A 2 18.87 23.53 6.16
N GLN A 3 18.78 23.92 4.87
CA GLN A 3 17.52 23.99 4.16
C GLN A 3 16.85 22.61 4.12
N ALA A 4 15.54 22.57 4.39
CA ALA A 4 14.75 21.36 4.22
C ALA A 4 14.85 20.87 2.75
N PRO A 5 14.97 19.56 2.52
CA PRO A 5 15.05 19.02 1.16
C PRO A 5 13.77 19.35 0.38
N SER A 6 13.91 19.65 -0.92
CA SER A 6 12.73 19.84 -1.77
C SER A 6 11.88 18.57 -1.83
N PRO A 7 10.53 18.67 -1.98
CA PRO A 7 9.65 17.51 -2.02
C PRO A 7 10.04 16.47 -3.09
N VAL A 8 10.49 16.93 -4.27
CA VAL A 8 10.97 16.06 -5.35
C VAL A 8 12.24 15.30 -4.97
N LYS A 9 13.19 15.99 -4.32
CA LYS A 9 14.43 15.36 -3.83
C LYS A 9 14.09 14.32 -2.75
N LEU A 10 13.15 14.63 -1.87
CA LEU A 10 12.72 13.73 -0.81
C LEU A 10 12.03 12.48 -1.37
N ALA A 11 11.11 12.62 -2.33
CA ALA A 11 10.46 11.49 -2.99
C ALA A 11 11.45 10.51 -3.63
N ARG A 12 12.50 11.05 -4.29
CA ARG A 12 13.59 10.22 -4.85
C ARG A 12 14.37 9.51 -3.75
N VAL A 13 14.70 10.20 -2.67
CA VAL A 13 15.43 9.61 -1.53
C VAL A 13 14.62 8.50 -0.85
N ARG A 14 13.33 8.73 -0.59
CA ARG A 14 12.40 7.71 -0.05
C ARG A 14 12.43 6.45 -0.92
N THR A 15 12.31 6.63 -2.24
CA THR A 15 12.39 5.54 -3.22
C THR A 15 13.70 4.74 -3.12
N VAL A 16 14.85 5.43 -3.07
CA VAL A 16 16.16 4.75 -2.95
C VAL A 16 16.29 4.03 -1.62
N ALA A 17 15.83 4.64 -0.52
CA ALA A 17 15.83 4.04 0.81
C ALA A 17 14.98 2.75 0.86
N GLN A 18 13.75 2.78 0.33
CA GLN A 18 12.90 1.58 0.25
C GLN A 18 13.55 0.46 -0.57
N ASP A 19 14.20 0.81 -1.68
CA ASP A 19 14.91 -0.17 -2.50
C ASP A 19 16.17 -0.70 -1.81
N ALA A 20 16.83 0.12 -0.99
CA ALA A 20 17.97 -0.30 -0.18
C ALA A 20 17.54 -1.29 0.91
N MET A 21 16.44 -0.99 1.62
CA MET A 21 15.85 -1.88 2.63
C MET A 21 15.51 -3.26 2.04
N ARG A 22 14.72 -3.27 0.96
CA ARG A 22 14.27 -4.52 0.30
C ARG A 22 15.43 -5.33 -0.29
N GLY A 23 16.46 -4.64 -0.79
CA GLY A 23 17.62 -5.27 -1.41
C GLY A 23 18.76 -5.58 -0.43
N ALA A 24 18.54 -5.45 0.88
CA ALA A 24 19.56 -5.62 1.92
C ALA A 24 20.84 -4.76 1.70
N ARG A 25 20.70 -3.58 1.09
CA ARG A 25 21.81 -2.64 0.82
C ARG A 25 21.96 -1.68 2.01
N TRP A 26 22.38 -2.22 3.15
CA TRP A 26 22.39 -1.50 4.43
C TRP A 26 23.24 -0.24 4.44
N TRP A 27 24.44 -0.27 3.85
CA TRP A 27 25.28 0.93 3.72
C TRP A 27 24.62 2.03 2.92
N THR A 28 23.94 1.69 1.81
CA THR A 28 23.18 2.67 1.03
C THR A 28 22.07 3.31 1.84
N LEU A 29 21.39 2.55 2.72
CA LEU A 29 20.36 3.12 3.60
C LEU A 29 20.97 4.07 4.64
N LEU A 30 22.08 3.66 5.26
CA LEU A 30 22.79 4.46 6.26
C LEU A 30 23.33 5.77 5.69
N ASP A 31 23.86 5.76 4.46
CA ASP A 31 24.33 6.97 3.75
C ASP A 31 23.22 8.01 3.54
N LEU A 32 21.96 7.58 3.55
CA LEU A 32 20.79 8.45 3.40
C LEU A 32 20.28 9.04 4.71
N GLU A 33 20.77 8.59 5.87
CA GLU A 33 20.25 8.95 7.20
C GLU A 33 20.04 10.46 7.36
N LYS A 34 21.05 11.27 7.00
CA LYS A 34 20.96 12.74 7.14
C LYS A 34 19.77 13.34 6.40
N THR A 35 19.43 12.79 5.23
CA THR A 35 18.28 13.27 4.45
C THR A 35 16.97 12.68 4.97
N LEU A 36 16.97 11.41 5.39
CA LEU A 36 15.81 10.74 5.97
C LEU A 36 15.40 11.34 7.33
N ARG A 37 16.34 11.87 8.12
CA ARG A 37 16.04 12.61 9.36
C ARG A 37 15.21 13.88 9.13
N ALA A 38 15.29 14.48 7.94
CA ALA A 38 14.47 15.62 7.57
C ALA A 38 13.06 15.20 7.11
N ASP A 39 12.80 13.91 6.96
CA ASP A 39 11.52 13.34 6.56
C ASP A 39 10.61 13.13 7.77
N ALA A 40 10.05 14.23 8.31
CA ALA A 40 9.20 14.15 9.50
C ALA A 40 7.96 13.26 9.32
N GLU A 41 7.50 13.03 8.08
CA GLU A 41 6.35 12.17 7.77
C GLU A 41 6.63 10.69 8.04
N PHE A 42 7.85 10.23 7.77
CA PHE A 42 8.20 8.81 7.83
C PHE A 42 9.36 8.50 8.76
N TRP A 43 9.95 9.50 9.41
CA TRP A 43 11.11 9.31 10.30
C TRP A 43 10.79 8.31 11.41
N ARG A 44 9.79 8.61 12.24
CA ARG A 44 9.38 7.82 13.39
C ARG A 44 8.98 6.40 13.00
N ASP A 45 8.09 6.27 12.02
CA ASP A 45 7.38 5.02 11.74
C ASP A 45 8.08 4.11 10.73
N LEU A 46 9.01 4.65 9.94
CA LEU A 46 9.65 3.92 8.86
C LEU A 46 11.17 4.00 8.91
N TRP A 47 11.75 5.20 8.88
CA TRP A 47 13.19 5.34 8.65
C TRP A 47 14.02 5.02 9.88
N ALA A 48 13.63 5.48 11.06
CA ALA A 48 14.39 5.29 12.28
C ALA A 48 14.51 3.79 12.67
N PRO A 49 13.42 2.99 12.69
CA PRO A 49 13.52 1.54 12.91
C PRO A 49 14.36 0.84 11.82
N SER A 50 14.18 1.22 10.55
CA SER A 50 14.94 0.64 9.43
C SER A 50 16.43 0.91 9.53
N LEU A 51 16.82 2.12 9.94
CA LEU A 51 18.21 2.51 10.14
C LEU A 51 18.83 1.79 11.34
N ALA A 52 18.07 1.57 12.41
CA ALA A 52 18.54 0.79 13.55
C ALA A 52 18.86 -0.67 13.14
N ILE A 53 17.96 -1.30 12.37
CA ILE A 53 18.17 -2.64 11.81
C ILE A 53 19.40 -2.63 10.89
N ALA A 54 19.51 -1.66 9.97
CA ALA A 54 20.64 -1.58 9.06
C ALA A 54 21.97 -1.40 9.80
N ALA A 55 22.02 -0.53 10.80
CA ALA A 55 23.19 -0.31 11.65
C ALA A 55 23.60 -1.59 12.39
N HIS A 56 22.63 -2.35 12.90
CA HIS A 56 22.88 -3.65 13.52
C HIS A 56 23.45 -4.65 12.50
N LYS A 57 22.85 -4.74 11.30
CA LYS A 57 23.30 -5.67 10.23
C LYS A 57 24.73 -5.43 9.77
N VAL A 58 25.24 -4.20 9.90
CA VAL A 58 26.63 -3.86 9.56
C VAL A 58 27.57 -3.78 10.78
N GLY A 59 27.07 -4.08 11.98
CA GLY A 59 27.89 -4.13 13.21
C GLY A 59 28.29 -2.77 13.78
N LEU A 60 27.52 -1.70 13.51
CA LEU A 60 27.79 -0.39 14.12
C LEU A 60 27.46 -0.40 15.62
N LYS A 61 28.32 0.23 16.42
CA LYS A 61 28.08 0.43 17.84
C LYS A 61 26.87 1.35 18.04
N GLY A 62 26.05 1.04 19.04
CA GLY A 62 24.85 1.83 19.34
C GLY A 62 23.75 1.73 18.29
N ALA A 63 23.71 0.64 17.50
CA ALA A 63 22.70 0.43 16.46
C ALA A 63 21.24 0.62 16.93
N ARG A 64 20.96 0.35 18.21
CA ARG A 64 19.62 0.52 18.79
C ARG A 64 19.21 1.97 19.04
N ALA A 65 20.17 2.92 19.11
CA ALA A 65 19.89 4.29 19.53
C ALA A 65 18.82 4.98 18.68
N THR A 66 18.82 4.74 17.37
CA THR A 66 17.82 5.31 16.45
C THR A 66 16.43 4.68 16.65
N LEU A 67 16.35 3.43 17.06
CA LEU A 67 15.08 2.79 17.44
C LEU A 67 14.56 3.36 18.77
N ASP A 68 15.44 3.51 19.76
CA ASP A 68 15.08 4.10 21.06
C ASP A 68 14.56 5.54 20.86
N GLU A 69 15.21 6.34 20.00
CA GLU A 69 14.74 7.67 19.56
C GLU A 69 13.32 7.62 18.96
N ALA A 70 13.05 6.66 18.08
CA ALA A 70 11.73 6.51 17.46
C ALA A 70 10.66 6.15 18.49
N ILE A 71 10.97 5.25 19.42
CA ILE A 71 10.06 4.83 20.49
C ILE A 71 9.78 6.01 21.43
N ASP A 72 10.77 6.80 21.80
CA ASP A 72 10.57 8.02 22.60
C ASP A 72 9.73 9.08 21.86
N ALA A 73 9.76 9.06 20.53
CA ALA A 73 8.92 9.89 19.67
C ALA A 73 7.52 9.28 19.38
N GLY A 74 7.17 8.15 20.00
CA GLY A 74 5.84 7.54 19.87
C GLY A 74 5.73 6.43 18.82
N PHE A 75 6.83 5.85 18.34
CA PHE A 75 6.78 4.68 17.46
C PHE A 75 6.11 3.49 18.18
N HIS A 76 5.18 2.83 17.49
CA HIS A 76 4.41 1.72 18.05
C HIS A 76 4.27 0.49 17.13
N GLN A 77 4.56 0.61 15.83
CA GLN A 77 4.30 -0.45 14.83
C GLN A 77 5.46 -1.45 14.70
N THR A 78 5.84 -2.10 15.80
CA THR A 78 6.96 -3.06 15.81
C THR A 78 6.73 -4.22 14.83
N ASP A 79 5.48 -4.66 14.67
CA ASP A 79 5.12 -5.80 13.82
C ASP A 79 5.47 -5.60 12.34
N LEU A 80 5.57 -4.34 11.87
CA LEU A 80 5.98 -4.04 10.49
C LEU A 80 7.44 -4.38 10.20
N PHE A 81 8.25 -4.56 11.24
CA PHE A 81 9.67 -4.82 11.16
C PHE A 81 10.05 -6.17 11.76
N GLU A 82 9.07 -7.02 12.05
CA GLU A 82 9.35 -8.40 12.41
C GLU A 82 9.48 -9.27 11.16
N PRO A 83 10.40 -10.25 11.16
CA PRO A 83 11.21 -10.72 12.29
C PRO A 83 12.53 -9.93 12.52
N GLU A 84 12.81 -8.89 11.74
CA GLU A 84 14.11 -8.22 11.73
C GLU A 84 14.47 -7.53 13.05
N LEU A 85 13.51 -6.91 13.74
CA LEU A 85 13.73 -6.29 15.06
C LEU A 85 14.13 -7.33 16.10
N SER A 86 13.36 -8.42 16.22
CA SER A 86 13.70 -9.49 17.16
C SER A 86 15.01 -10.18 16.79
N ALA A 87 15.32 -10.32 15.50
CA ALA A 87 16.61 -10.84 15.06
C ALA A 87 17.79 -9.91 15.40
N ALA A 88 17.56 -8.59 15.43
CA ALA A 88 18.60 -7.60 15.73
C ALA A 88 18.80 -7.40 17.25
N PHE A 89 17.72 -7.24 18.00
CA PHE A 89 17.77 -6.75 19.39
C PHE A 89 17.15 -7.73 20.39
N GLY A 90 16.61 -8.86 19.94
CA GLY A 90 15.89 -9.82 20.79
C GLY A 90 16.72 -10.50 21.88
N ARG A 91 18.05 -10.36 21.84
CA ARG A 91 18.98 -10.86 22.88
C ARG A 91 19.35 -9.79 23.91
N ASP A 92 18.92 -8.54 23.72
CA ASP A 92 19.18 -7.48 24.68
C ASP A 92 18.42 -7.74 25.98
N PRO A 93 19.05 -7.60 27.17
CA PRO A 93 18.40 -7.93 28.45
C PRO A 93 17.11 -7.15 28.73
N ASP A 94 16.99 -5.94 28.19
CA ASP A 94 15.84 -5.04 28.33
C ASP A 94 14.85 -5.09 27.16
N TRP A 95 15.06 -5.97 26.16
CA TRP A 95 14.25 -5.99 24.94
C TRP A 95 12.74 -6.12 25.20
N ALA A 96 12.35 -6.96 26.16
CA ALA A 96 10.95 -7.11 26.54
C ALA A 96 10.34 -5.78 27.02
N GLN A 97 11.10 -4.97 27.77
CA GLN A 97 10.63 -3.66 28.26
C GLN A 97 10.57 -2.64 27.11
N VAL A 98 11.48 -2.71 26.14
CA VAL A 98 11.48 -1.87 24.94
C VAL A 98 10.22 -2.14 24.09
N LEU A 99 9.88 -3.42 23.87
CA LEU A 99 8.66 -3.79 23.14
C LEU A 99 7.39 -3.29 23.84
N GLU A 100 7.30 -3.43 25.17
CA GLU A 100 6.14 -2.94 25.91
C GLU A 100 6.03 -1.41 25.86
N ARG A 101 7.16 -0.68 25.91
CA ARG A 101 7.16 0.78 25.70
C ARG A 101 6.65 1.16 24.31
N ALA A 102 7.11 0.47 23.26
CA ALA A 102 6.63 0.73 21.90
C ALA A 102 5.12 0.46 21.76
N LYS A 103 4.63 -0.68 22.28
CA LYS A 103 3.19 -1.00 22.24
C LYS A 103 2.33 -0.01 23.03
N ALA A 104 2.87 0.57 24.10
CA ALA A 104 2.16 1.58 24.89
C ALA A 104 2.01 2.92 24.16
N ASN A 105 2.74 3.16 23.07
CA ASN A 105 2.70 4.41 22.31
C ASN A 105 1.49 4.53 21.37
N VAL A 106 0.65 3.49 21.21
CA VAL A 106 -0.52 3.56 20.33
C VAL A 106 -1.44 4.69 20.81
N PRO A 107 -1.58 5.80 20.06
CA PRO A 107 -2.42 6.89 20.50
C PRO A 107 -3.89 6.45 20.49
N ALA A 108 -4.70 7.01 21.39
CA ALA A 108 -6.14 6.82 21.30
C ALA A 108 -6.66 7.47 20.00
N PRO A 109 -7.61 6.84 19.29
CA PRO A 109 -8.20 7.44 18.11
C PRO A 109 -8.88 8.76 18.49
N PRO A 110 -8.65 9.86 17.76
CA PRO A 110 -9.28 11.14 18.06
C PRO A 110 -10.81 11.09 17.90
N LEU A 111 -11.29 10.15 17.07
CA LEU A 111 -12.69 9.87 16.85
C LEU A 111 -12.88 8.35 16.81
N ARG A 112 -13.84 7.84 17.60
CA ARG A 112 -14.24 6.44 17.54
C ARG A 112 -15.48 6.29 16.67
N ILE A 113 -15.34 5.61 15.55
CA ILE A 113 -16.47 5.21 14.71
C ILE A 113 -17.15 4.02 15.39
N THR A 114 -18.37 4.22 15.90
CA THR A 114 -19.16 3.16 16.55
C THR A 114 -20.04 2.40 15.56
N ALA A 115 -20.36 3.02 14.43
CA ALA A 115 -21.01 2.42 13.28
C ALA A 115 -20.49 3.12 12.02
N TRP A 116 -20.13 2.36 11.01
CA TRP A 116 -19.83 2.93 9.70
C TRP A 116 -21.13 3.41 9.06
N PRO A 117 -21.17 4.62 8.47
CA PRO A 117 -22.35 5.08 7.76
C PRO A 117 -22.53 4.21 6.50
N GLU A 118 -23.42 3.24 6.57
CA GLU A 118 -23.81 2.45 5.40
C GLU A 118 -24.63 3.34 4.46
N PRO A 119 -24.26 3.46 3.17
CA PRO A 119 -25.09 4.15 2.21
C PRO A 119 -26.45 3.47 2.14
N GLY A 120 -27.52 4.20 2.43
CA GLY A 120 -28.88 3.67 2.33
C GLY A 120 -29.22 3.17 0.92
N THR A 121 -30.19 2.28 0.83
CA THR A 121 -30.75 1.79 -0.44
C THR A 121 -31.26 2.97 -1.27
N GLY A 122 -30.50 3.38 -2.29
CA GLY A 122 -30.81 4.55 -3.13
C GLY A 122 -29.68 5.57 -3.25
N ALA A 123 -28.56 5.40 -2.56
CA ALA A 123 -27.36 6.19 -2.84
C ALA A 123 -26.93 5.99 -4.31
N PRO A 124 -26.61 7.06 -5.05
CA PRO A 124 -26.23 6.93 -6.45
C PRO A 124 -24.92 6.15 -6.57
N LEU A 125 -24.89 5.18 -7.48
CA LEU A 125 -23.68 4.45 -7.81
C LEU A 125 -22.65 5.44 -8.37
N ARG A 126 -21.53 5.59 -7.66
CA ARG A 126 -20.40 6.41 -8.10
C ARG A 126 -19.33 5.50 -8.70
N LEU A 127 -19.15 5.63 -10.01
CA LEU A 127 -18.05 5.01 -10.73
C LEU A 127 -16.86 5.98 -10.73
N ASP A 128 -15.65 5.47 -10.58
CA ASP A 128 -14.43 6.27 -10.63
C ASP A 128 -14.01 6.43 -12.10
N ARG A 129 -14.78 7.24 -12.84
CA ARG A 129 -14.51 7.54 -14.25
C ARG A 129 -13.51 8.68 -14.37
N ILE A 130 -12.66 8.59 -15.39
CA ILE A 130 -11.88 9.75 -15.83
C ILE A 130 -12.81 10.79 -16.47
N GLU A 131 -12.39 12.05 -16.47
CA GLU A 131 -13.06 13.13 -17.20
C GLU A 131 -13.26 12.77 -18.67
N ALA A 132 -14.46 13.05 -19.21
CA ALA A 132 -14.88 12.59 -20.54
C ALA A 132 -13.92 13.01 -21.67
N HIS A 133 -13.33 14.21 -21.57
CA HIS A 133 -12.39 14.71 -22.57
C HIS A 133 -11.04 13.98 -22.59
N ARG A 134 -10.69 13.22 -21.53
CA ARG A 134 -9.47 12.41 -21.45
C ARG A 134 -9.71 10.92 -21.69
N GLU A 135 -10.96 10.48 -21.84
CA GLU A 135 -11.31 9.06 -22.04
C GLU A 135 -10.61 8.46 -23.26
N GLY A 136 -10.57 9.18 -24.39
CA GLY A 136 -9.85 8.73 -25.58
C GLY A 136 -8.34 8.62 -25.38
N GLN A 137 -7.74 9.55 -24.61
CA GLN A 137 -6.33 9.51 -24.27
C GLN A 137 -6.00 8.29 -23.40
N LEU A 138 -6.82 8.02 -22.37
CA LEU A 138 -6.68 6.83 -21.55
C LEU A 138 -6.82 5.56 -22.39
N ALA A 139 -7.90 5.43 -23.17
CA ALA A 139 -8.19 4.25 -23.98
C ALA A 139 -7.04 3.88 -24.94
N SER A 140 -6.36 4.88 -25.52
CA SER A 140 -5.19 4.65 -26.39
C SER A 140 -3.96 4.04 -25.71
N ARG A 141 -3.92 4.03 -24.37
CA ARG A 141 -2.82 3.49 -23.56
C ARG A 141 -3.14 2.14 -22.93
N LEU A 142 -4.41 1.75 -22.91
CA LEU A 142 -4.85 0.51 -22.27
C LEU A 142 -4.56 -0.70 -23.17
N PRO A 143 -4.37 -1.89 -22.58
CA PRO A 143 -4.39 -3.13 -23.35
C PRO A 143 -5.75 -3.28 -24.06
N ARG A 144 -5.75 -3.98 -25.20
CA ARG A 144 -7.00 -4.30 -25.90
C ARG A 144 -7.88 -5.18 -25.00
N PRO A 145 -9.19 -4.93 -24.94
CA PRO A 145 -10.09 -5.78 -24.18
C PRO A 145 -10.15 -7.19 -24.79
N SER A 146 -10.29 -8.17 -23.91
CA SER A 146 -10.55 -9.57 -24.26
C SER A 146 -12.05 -9.78 -24.52
N GLU A 147 -12.43 -10.98 -24.97
CA GLU A 147 -13.83 -11.28 -25.38
C GLU A 147 -14.87 -11.12 -24.24
N GLY A 148 -14.46 -11.31 -22.98
CA GLY A 148 -15.31 -11.17 -21.80
C GLY A 148 -14.84 -10.08 -20.83
N ALA A 149 -15.78 -9.59 -20.02
CA ALA A 149 -15.53 -8.60 -18.97
C ALA A 149 -14.56 -9.16 -17.93
N TRP A 150 -14.71 -10.44 -17.55
CA TRP A 150 -13.84 -11.04 -16.54
C TRP A 150 -12.39 -11.13 -17.00
N GLN A 151 -12.18 -11.63 -18.22
CA GLN A 151 -10.83 -11.78 -18.76
C GLN A 151 -10.18 -10.41 -18.97
N THR A 152 -10.93 -9.43 -19.51
CA THR A 152 -10.47 -8.05 -19.63
C THR A 152 -10.05 -7.46 -18.29
N ALA A 153 -10.83 -7.66 -17.22
CA ALA A 153 -10.49 -7.16 -15.90
C ALA A 153 -9.22 -7.79 -15.33
N ARG A 154 -9.03 -9.10 -15.53
CA ARG A 154 -7.81 -9.81 -15.13
C ARG A 154 -6.57 -9.36 -15.90
N ASP A 155 -6.71 -9.19 -17.22
CA ASP A 155 -5.62 -8.73 -18.08
C ASP A 155 -5.20 -7.31 -17.72
N LEU A 156 -6.17 -6.42 -17.48
CA LEU A 156 -5.89 -5.06 -17.02
C LEU A 156 -5.29 -5.03 -15.61
N LEU A 157 -5.78 -5.86 -14.68
CA LEU A 157 -5.19 -6.01 -13.35
C LEU A 157 -3.72 -6.45 -13.41
N ALA A 158 -3.41 -7.47 -14.24
CA ALA A 158 -2.05 -7.94 -14.45
C ALA A 158 -1.15 -6.89 -15.12
N TRP A 159 -1.69 -6.14 -16.09
CA TRP A 159 -0.99 -5.04 -16.74
C TRP A 159 -0.69 -3.92 -15.74
N THR A 160 -1.68 -3.46 -14.99
CA THR A 160 -1.54 -2.37 -14.02
C THR A 160 -0.51 -2.69 -12.93
N SER A 161 -0.54 -3.91 -12.37
CA SER A 161 0.41 -4.33 -11.33
C SER A 161 1.87 -4.42 -11.81
N ALA A 162 2.07 -4.58 -13.13
CA ALA A 162 3.38 -4.66 -13.75
C ALA A 162 4.01 -3.29 -14.07
N LEU A 163 3.20 -2.22 -14.17
CA LEU A 163 3.65 -0.91 -14.68
C LEU A 163 4.79 -0.27 -13.87
N TRP A 164 4.72 -0.32 -12.54
CA TRP A 164 5.79 0.18 -11.66
C TRP A 164 5.94 -0.72 -10.44
N ARG A 165 7.00 -0.52 -9.67
CA ARG A 165 7.16 -1.13 -8.33
C ARG A 165 6.69 -0.15 -7.26
N HIS A 166 5.95 -0.62 -6.26
CA HIS A 166 5.44 0.20 -5.15
C HIS A 166 6.50 1.12 -4.53
N ALA A 167 6.12 2.38 -4.34
CA ALA A 167 6.79 3.36 -3.51
C ALA A 167 5.75 4.14 -2.67
N ASN A 168 6.16 4.74 -1.56
CA ASN A 168 5.23 5.50 -0.70
C ASN A 168 4.92 6.92 -1.24
N ALA A 169 5.31 7.22 -2.48
CA ALA A 169 5.01 8.49 -3.12
C ALA A 169 3.57 8.52 -3.63
N ARG A 170 3.01 9.73 -3.69
CA ARG A 170 1.62 10.00 -4.05
C ARG A 170 1.55 11.10 -5.10
N ILE A 171 0.51 11.06 -5.93
CA ILE A 171 0.10 12.21 -6.72
C ILE A 171 -0.92 13.01 -5.90
N ASN A 172 -0.71 14.32 -5.75
CA ASN A 172 -1.60 15.16 -4.93
C ASN A 172 -3.01 15.26 -5.54
N ALA A 173 -3.09 15.42 -6.86
CA ALA A 173 -4.29 15.36 -7.66
C ALA A 173 -3.89 14.91 -9.07
N GLY A 174 -4.53 13.87 -9.58
CA GLY A 174 -4.27 13.36 -10.92
C GLY A 174 -5.14 12.16 -11.24
N ASP A 175 -5.41 11.97 -12.52
CA ASP A 175 -6.15 10.84 -13.04
C ASP A 175 -5.20 9.76 -13.61
N ALA A 176 -5.76 8.70 -14.19
CA ALA A 176 -4.99 7.60 -14.74
C ALA A 176 -4.03 8.06 -15.85
N VAL A 177 -4.39 9.09 -16.63
CA VAL A 177 -3.53 9.61 -17.69
C VAL A 177 -2.30 10.29 -17.09
N ASP A 178 -2.48 11.09 -16.04
CA ASP A 178 -1.38 11.76 -15.33
C ASP A 178 -0.44 10.74 -14.68
N VAL A 179 -1.01 9.71 -14.03
CA VAL A 179 -0.22 8.62 -13.42
C VAL A 179 0.60 7.90 -14.48
N LEU A 180 -0.02 7.50 -15.59
CA LEU A 180 0.67 6.77 -16.66
C LEU A 180 1.79 7.60 -17.31
N GLU A 181 1.61 8.91 -17.47
CA GLU A 181 2.65 9.81 -17.98
C GLU A 181 3.86 9.88 -17.04
N GLN A 182 3.62 10.08 -15.74
CA GLN A 182 4.72 10.17 -14.79
C GLN A 182 5.42 8.82 -14.59
N VAL A 183 4.68 7.71 -14.62
CA VAL A 183 5.25 6.35 -14.59
C VAL A 183 6.13 6.10 -15.83
N ALA A 184 5.72 6.56 -17.01
CA ALA A 184 6.54 6.46 -18.22
C ALA A 184 7.86 7.24 -18.09
N LEU A 185 7.91 8.27 -17.24
CA LEU A 185 9.12 9.03 -16.88
C LEU A 185 9.89 8.41 -15.69
N GLY A 186 9.49 7.23 -15.22
CA GLY A 186 10.14 6.49 -14.14
C GLY A 186 9.61 6.78 -12.74
N ALA A 187 8.51 7.52 -12.61
CA ALA A 187 7.85 7.70 -11.32
C ALA A 187 7.26 6.37 -10.80
N ARG A 188 7.10 6.31 -9.48
CA ARG A 188 6.60 5.12 -8.78
C ARG A 188 5.71 5.58 -7.64
N TYR A 189 4.63 4.85 -7.41
CA TYR A 189 3.56 5.28 -6.52
C TYR A 189 3.03 4.16 -5.63
N SER A 190 2.09 4.53 -4.77
CA SER A 190 1.44 3.67 -3.79
C SER A 190 0.22 2.94 -4.36
N CYS A 191 -0.44 2.13 -3.53
CA CYS A 191 -1.73 1.48 -3.80
C CYS A 191 -2.78 2.38 -4.44
N VAL A 192 -2.80 3.66 -4.09
CA VAL A 192 -3.83 4.58 -4.60
C VAL A 192 -3.70 4.81 -6.08
N GLU A 193 -2.50 5.05 -6.58
CA GLU A 193 -2.29 5.29 -8.00
C GLU A 193 -2.55 4.02 -8.83
N TYR A 194 -2.29 2.83 -8.28
CA TYR A 194 -2.73 1.57 -8.90
C TYR A 194 -4.26 1.50 -8.98
N SER A 195 -4.97 1.85 -7.90
CA SER A 195 -6.43 1.84 -7.87
C SER A 195 -7.05 2.85 -8.84
N ILE A 196 -6.41 4.02 -9.05
CA ILE A 196 -6.84 5.03 -10.03
C ILE A 196 -6.72 4.48 -11.45
N VAL A 197 -5.54 3.98 -11.81
CA VAL A 197 -5.29 3.42 -13.16
C VAL A 197 -6.24 2.26 -13.45
N LEU A 198 -6.42 1.36 -12.48
CA LEU A 198 -7.27 0.20 -12.65
C LEU A 198 -8.75 0.58 -12.76
N ALA A 199 -9.30 1.36 -11.82
CA ALA A 199 -10.72 1.70 -11.83
C ALA A 199 -11.11 2.57 -13.03
N GLN A 200 -10.32 3.60 -13.35
CA GLN A 200 -10.60 4.44 -14.52
C GLN A 200 -10.37 3.68 -15.83
N GLY A 201 -9.36 2.80 -15.89
CA GLY A 201 -9.10 1.95 -17.04
C GLY A 201 -10.24 0.98 -17.33
N LEU A 202 -10.77 0.31 -16.30
CA LEU A 202 -11.94 -0.56 -16.42
C LEU A 202 -13.15 0.22 -16.96
N ASN A 203 -13.42 1.40 -16.42
CA ASN A 203 -14.52 2.24 -16.88
C ASN A 203 -14.37 2.66 -18.35
N ALA A 204 -13.15 3.00 -18.80
CA ALA A 204 -12.87 3.33 -20.20
C ALA A 204 -13.03 2.12 -21.13
N LEU A 205 -12.81 0.90 -20.62
CA LEU A 205 -13.12 -0.36 -21.29
C LEU A 205 -14.57 -0.82 -21.10
N ARG A 206 -15.45 0.06 -20.62
CA ARG A 206 -16.89 -0.19 -20.40
C ARG A 206 -17.22 -1.23 -19.33
N ILE A 207 -16.30 -1.48 -18.40
CA ILE A 207 -16.53 -2.31 -17.21
C ILE A 207 -16.76 -1.37 -16.02
N PRO A 208 -17.96 -1.34 -15.41
CA PRO A 208 -18.23 -0.43 -14.30
C PRO A 208 -17.30 -0.71 -13.11
N ALA A 209 -16.56 0.30 -12.69
CA ALA A 209 -15.62 0.15 -11.57
C ALA A 209 -15.57 1.37 -10.65
N ARG A 210 -15.19 1.13 -9.40
CA ARG A 210 -15.01 2.16 -8.37
C ARG A 210 -13.76 1.88 -7.55
N ARG A 211 -13.19 2.93 -6.95
CA ARG A 211 -12.15 2.78 -5.93
C ARG A 211 -12.76 2.50 -4.58
N VAL A 212 -12.10 1.65 -3.82
CA VAL A 212 -12.46 1.28 -2.46
C VAL A 212 -11.27 1.58 -1.55
N TRP A 213 -11.56 2.18 -0.40
CA TRP A 213 -10.58 2.50 0.63
C TRP A 213 -10.77 1.56 1.81
N LEU A 214 -9.80 0.69 2.02
CA LEU A 214 -9.73 -0.22 3.16
C LEU A 214 -8.97 0.44 4.29
N ARG A 215 -9.37 0.17 5.53
CA ARG A 215 -8.78 0.74 6.75
C ARG A 215 -8.75 -0.32 7.84
N ARG A 216 -7.63 -0.42 8.54
CA ARG A 216 -7.53 -1.25 9.74
C ARG A 216 -8.32 -0.63 10.90
N GLY A 217 -8.56 -1.39 11.96
CA GLY A 217 -9.25 -0.89 13.16
C GLY A 217 -8.50 0.28 13.83
N ASP A 218 -7.17 0.28 13.78
CA ASP A 218 -6.25 1.29 14.30
C ASP A 218 -5.82 2.30 13.22
N TYR A 219 -6.73 2.64 12.30
CA TYR A 219 -6.37 3.39 11.09
C TYR A 219 -5.78 4.79 11.29
N HIS A 220 -5.87 5.35 12.50
CA HIS A 220 -5.64 6.75 12.79
C HIS A 220 -4.18 7.12 13.03
N ASP A 221 -3.29 6.15 13.29
CA ASP A 221 -1.85 6.41 13.46
C ASP A 221 -0.96 5.30 12.89
N GLY A 222 0.17 5.73 12.34
CA GLY A 222 1.17 4.85 11.74
C GLY A 222 1.04 4.69 10.22
N VAL A 223 2.00 3.98 9.64
CA VAL A 223 2.11 3.70 8.20
C VAL A 223 1.41 2.38 7.84
N GLY A 224 0.93 2.28 6.59
CA GLY A 224 0.30 1.04 6.11
C GLY A 224 -1.09 0.74 6.70
N GLN A 225 -1.71 1.72 7.34
CA GLN A 225 -3.00 1.56 8.01
C GLN A 225 -4.23 1.59 7.10
N GLY A 226 -4.01 1.92 5.83
CA GLY A 226 -5.04 1.88 4.82
C GLY A 226 -4.50 1.35 3.50
N HIS A 227 -5.40 0.81 2.70
CA HIS A 227 -5.09 0.27 1.39
C HIS A 227 -6.15 0.69 0.39
N ALA A 228 -5.76 0.93 -0.86
CA ALA A 228 -6.68 1.33 -1.91
C ALA A 228 -6.68 0.29 -3.00
N VAL A 229 -7.88 -0.12 -3.38
CA VAL A 229 -8.15 -1.17 -4.37
C VAL A 229 -9.27 -0.71 -5.31
N ALA A 230 -9.50 -1.47 -6.37
CA ALA A 230 -10.65 -1.29 -7.24
C ALA A 230 -11.68 -2.39 -6.97
N GLU A 231 -12.95 -2.09 -7.24
CA GLU A 231 -14.02 -3.07 -7.30
C GLU A 231 -14.74 -2.89 -8.63
N ALA A 232 -15.03 -3.98 -9.33
CA ALA A 232 -15.58 -3.97 -10.68
C ALA A 232 -16.81 -4.87 -10.79
N TRP A 233 -17.83 -4.41 -11.51
CA TRP A 233 -18.97 -5.23 -11.89
C TRP A 233 -18.62 -6.05 -13.12
N ILE A 234 -18.71 -7.36 -13.00
CA ILE A 234 -18.34 -8.32 -14.05
C ILE A 234 -19.62 -8.99 -14.54
N ASP A 235 -20.09 -8.59 -15.71
CA ASP A 235 -21.36 -9.08 -16.28
C ASP A 235 -21.38 -10.59 -16.46
N ASP A 236 -20.27 -11.19 -16.92
CA ASP A 236 -20.14 -12.64 -17.10
C ASP A 236 -20.33 -13.45 -15.79
N LEU A 237 -20.18 -12.78 -14.65
CA LEU A 237 -20.28 -13.34 -13.31
C LEU A 237 -21.48 -12.81 -12.52
N ASP A 238 -22.23 -11.86 -13.08
CA ASP A 238 -23.35 -11.13 -12.46
C ASP A 238 -23.04 -10.60 -11.05
N ARG A 239 -21.86 -9.96 -10.89
CA ARG A 239 -21.39 -9.57 -9.55
C ARG A 239 -20.29 -8.51 -9.52
N TRP A 240 -20.11 -7.93 -8.34
CA TRP A 240 -18.91 -7.18 -7.98
C TRP A 240 -17.74 -8.10 -7.61
N VAL A 241 -16.54 -7.73 -8.04
CA VAL A 241 -15.28 -8.44 -7.72
C VAL A 241 -14.24 -7.43 -7.24
N LEU A 242 -13.57 -7.75 -6.14
CA LEU A 242 -12.46 -6.95 -5.60
C LEU A 242 -11.16 -7.22 -6.36
N LEU A 243 -10.47 -6.15 -6.77
CA LEU A 243 -9.24 -6.20 -7.56
C LEU A 243 -8.16 -5.30 -6.93
N ASP A 244 -7.05 -5.90 -6.51
CA ASP A 244 -5.91 -5.21 -5.90
C ASP A 244 -4.83 -4.92 -6.94
N GLY A 245 -4.86 -3.70 -7.50
CA GLY A 245 -3.92 -3.26 -8.53
C GLY A 245 -2.45 -3.23 -8.08
N GLN A 246 -2.16 -3.03 -6.79
CA GLN A 246 -0.78 -3.03 -6.29
C GLN A 246 -0.20 -4.44 -6.30
N HIS A 247 -0.99 -5.40 -5.81
CA HIS A 247 -0.54 -6.78 -5.67
C HIS A 247 -0.81 -7.63 -6.91
N GLY A 248 -1.60 -7.14 -7.86
CA GLY A 248 -2.05 -7.93 -9.00
C GLY A 248 -2.88 -9.12 -8.55
N ALA A 249 -3.79 -8.94 -7.59
CA ALA A 249 -4.52 -10.05 -6.97
C ALA A 249 -6.02 -9.78 -6.86
N TYR A 250 -6.79 -10.86 -6.85
CA TYR A 250 -8.19 -10.88 -6.42
C TYR A 250 -8.37 -12.02 -5.42
N TRP A 251 -9.54 -12.14 -4.79
CA TRP A 251 -9.82 -13.22 -3.83
C TRP A 251 -10.92 -14.11 -4.36
N ALA A 252 -10.79 -15.40 -4.08
CA ALA A 252 -11.78 -16.41 -4.42
C ALA A 252 -12.18 -17.22 -3.18
N ASP A 253 -13.40 -17.75 -3.19
CA ASP A 253 -13.82 -18.78 -2.25
C ASP A 253 -13.19 -20.14 -2.58
N GLU A 254 -13.56 -21.13 -1.80
CA GLU A 254 -13.11 -22.51 -1.88
C GLU A 254 -13.38 -23.16 -3.25
N ASP A 255 -14.43 -22.71 -3.95
CA ASP A 255 -14.81 -23.19 -5.28
C ASP A 255 -14.12 -22.40 -6.41
N GLY A 256 -13.24 -21.45 -6.06
CA GLY A 256 -12.53 -20.61 -7.02
C GLY A 256 -13.37 -19.45 -7.57
N ARG A 257 -14.53 -19.17 -6.97
CA ARG A 257 -15.43 -18.10 -7.40
C ARG A 257 -14.92 -16.76 -6.85
N PRO A 258 -14.70 -15.73 -7.70
CA PRO A 258 -14.22 -14.43 -7.24
C PRO A 258 -15.20 -13.75 -6.27
N LEU A 259 -14.65 -13.05 -5.28
CA LEU A 259 -15.40 -12.44 -4.18
C LEU A 259 -15.49 -10.92 -4.29
N SER A 260 -16.64 -10.38 -3.87
CA SER A 260 -16.85 -8.96 -3.64
C SER A 260 -16.27 -8.51 -2.30
N LEU A 261 -16.21 -7.19 -2.06
CA LEU A 261 -15.77 -6.65 -0.79
C LEU A 261 -16.65 -7.07 0.40
N PRO A 262 -17.99 -6.97 0.35
CA PRO A 262 -18.84 -7.39 1.47
C PRO A 262 -18.74 -8.88 1.76
N GLU A 263 -18.58 -9.71 0.72
CA GLU A 263 -18.38 -11.15 0.91
C GLU A 263 -17.06 -11.45 1.60
N LEU A 264 -15.99 -10.69 1.32
CA LEU A 264 -14.74 -10.78 2.07
C LEU A 264 -14.94 -10.34 3.52
N GLN A 265 -15.56 -9.19 3.76
CA GLN A 265 -15.82 -8.70 5.12
C GLN A 265 -16.62 -9.68 5.99
N ALA A 266 -17.55 -10.43 5.38
CA ALA A 266 -18.40 -11.37 6.10
C ALA A 266 -17.74 -12.72 6.43
N ARG A 267 -16.52 -13.01 5.95
CA ARG A 267 -15.91 -14.34 6.20
C ARG A 267 -15.29 -14.42 7.59
N GLU A 268 -15.36 -15.60 8.17
CA GLU A 268 -14.66 -15.92 9.43
C GLU A 268 -13.17 -16.24 9.22
N ARG A 269 -12.78 -16.59 7.98
CA ARG A 269 -11.42 -16.99 7.64
C ARG A 269 -10.93 -16.24 6.41
N PRO A 270 -9.63 -15.88 6.37
CA PRO A 270 -9.04 -15.23 5.21
C PRO A 270 -9.28 -16.03 3.93
N ALA A 271 -9.81 -15.37 2.89
CA ALA A 271 -9.91 -15.96 1.57
C ALA A 271 -8.53 -16.07 0.91
N ARG A 272 -8.39 -17.01 -0.04
CA ARG A 272 -7.12 -17.21 -0.75
C ARG A 272 -6.94 -16.10 -1.80
N PRO A 273 -5.81 -15.37 -1.81
CA PRO A 273 -5.49 -14.48 -2.91
C PRO A 273 -5.11 -15.29 -4.15
N VAL A 274 -5.65 -14.88 -5.29
CA VAL A 274 -5.31 -15.38 -6.62
C VAL A 274 -4.54 -14.29 -7.35
N HIS A 275 -3.26 -14.55 -7.60
CA HIS A 275 -2.36 -13.62 -8.28
C HIS A 275 -2.54 -13.71 -9.80
N VAL A 276 -2.55 -12.56 -10.46
CA VAL A 276 -2.51 -12.40 -11.90
C VAL A 276 -1.27 -11.61 -12.30
N GLY A 277 -0.58 -12.09 -13.32
CA GLY A 277 0.68 -11.50 -13.76
C GLY A 277 1.91 -12.02 -13.02
N PRO A 278 3.09 -11.41 -13.27
CA PRO A 278 4.38 -11.99 -12.90
C PRO A 278 4.78 -11.77 -11.44
N ARG A 279 4.07 -10.93 -10.69
CA ARG A 279 4.45 -10.57 -9.31
C ARG A 279 3.47 -11.19 -8.32
N GLN A 280 3.96 -12.12 -7.51
CA GLN A 280 3.24 -12.62 -6.35
C GLN A 280 3.62 -11.76 -5.13
N ALA A 281 2.88 -10.68 -4.93
CA ALA A 281 3.27 -9.66 -3.95
C ALA A 281 2.68 -9.89 -2.55
N ILE A 282 1.59 -10.66 -2.44
CA ILE A 282 1.02 -11.07 -1.14
C ILE A 282 1.57 -12.46 -0.82
N GLN A 283 2.50 -12.50 0.14
CA GLN A 283 3.07 -13.74 0.67
C GLN A 283 2.37 -14.20 1.95
N ASP A 284 1.84 -13.25 2.73
CA ASP A 284 1.06 -13.51 3.93
C ASP A 284 -0.37 -12.96 3.77
N PRO A 285 -1.37 -13.82 3.51
CA PRO A 285 -2.76 -13.41 3.41
C PRO A 285 -3.31 -12.78 4.70
N ALA A 286 -2.76 -13.11 5.88
CA ALA A 286 -3.23 -12.56 7.15
C ALA A 286 -2.92 -11.05 7.27
N LEU A 287 -1.77 -10.61 6.76
CA LEU A 287 -1.42 -9.18 6.73
C LEU A 287 -2.39 -8.36 5.88
N TRP A 288 -2.86 -8.93 4.76
CA TRP A 288 -3.87 -8.28 3.94
C TRP A 288 -5.26 -8.39 4.58
N TRP A 289 -5.57 -9.51 5.24
CA TRP A 289 -6.83 -9.69 5.96
C TRP A 289 -7.05 -8.68 7.08
N ALA A 290 -5.98 -8.18 7.72
CA ALA A 290 -6.06 -7.20 8.79
C ALA A 290 -6.73 -5.85 8.42
N TYR A 291 -7.08 -5.64 7.15
CA TYR A 291 -7.94 -4.53 6.71
C TYR A 291 -9.45 -4.77 6.91
N PHE A 292 -9.84 -5.95 7.41
CA PHE A 292 -11.21 -6.34 7.76
C PHE A 292 -11.29 -6.76 9.23
#